data_AF-A0A838YK68-F1
#
_entry.id   AF-A0A838YK68-F1
#
_cell.length_a   1.000
_cell.length_b   1.000
_cell.length_c   1.000
_cell.angle_alpha   90.00
_cell.angle_beta   90.00
_cell.angle_gamma   90.00
#
_symmetry.space_group_name_H-M   'P 1'
#
loop_
_entity.id
_entity.type
_entity.pdbx_description
1 polymer ?
#
loop_
_entity_poly.entity_id
_entity_poly.type
_entity_poly.pdbx_seq_one_letter_code
_entity_poly.pdbx_strand_id
1 'polypeptide(L)'
;MKILELKLVDTSGLSELPLSEWESIFDPTSKMSEVKDYEFSGNIITNYSMGICTIFSEVCQDKIHQEKFVIDGEQYLIKSIESQDDATIIIEGYVNEDYLGEIEIFTIRDNAGEGDSQITIMYAISGIMVGVAVCFFVWSNRKVKKTTTEQTGIDPKDLCAVSIGSSAGSYQTNRGTAYLVEK
;
A
#
# COMPACT_ATOMS: atom_id res chain seq x y z
N MET A 1 -5.60 21.97 36.62
CA MET A 1 -4.73 21.51 35.53
C MET A 1 -5.59 20.63 34.64
N LYS A 2 -6.15 21.20 33.57
CA LYS A 2 -7.24 20.58 32.79
C LYS A 2 -6.77 19.38 31.97
N ILE A 3 -5.50 19.36 31.58
CA ILE A 3 -4.92 18.26 30.81
C ILE A 3 -4.88 16.92 31.57
N LEU A 4 -4.93 16.94 32.92
CA LEU A 4 -5.03 15.72 33.73
C LEU A 4 -6.47 15.19 33.85
N GLU A 5 -7.45 15.99 33.44
CA GLU A 5 -8.87 15.61 33.42
C GLU A 5 -9.28 15.03 32.06
N LEU A 6 -8.39 15.07 31.06
CA LEU A 6 -8.61 14.45 29.76
C LEU A 6 -8.72 12.94 29.92
N LYS A 7 -9.62 12.33 29.13
CA LYS A 7 -9.64 10.89 28.97
C LYS A 7 -8.33 10.46 28.32
N LEU A 8 -7.79 9.33 28.76
CA LEU A 8 -6.58 8.75 28.14
C LEU A 8 -6.83 8.24 26.72
N VAL A 9 -8.09 7.93 26.40
CA VAL A 9 -8.57 7.50 25.08
C VAL A 9 -9.93 8.16 24.86
N ASP A 10 -10.10 8.89 23.76
CA ASP A 10 -11.38 9.48 23.39
C ASP A 10 -11.86 8.96 22.03
N THR A 11 -13.01 8.27 22.04
CA THR A 11 -13.61 7.69 20.83
C THR A 11 -14.76 8.55 20.28
N SER A 12 -14.94 9.75 20.83
CA SER A 12 -16.03 10.67 20.46
C SER A 12 -16.03 10.98 18.96
N GLY A 13 -14.86 11.19 18.37
CA GLY A 13 -14.73 11.54 16.95
C GLY A 13 -15.18 10.44 15.99
N LEU A 14 -15.25 9.17 16.41
CA LEU A 14 -15.86 8.09 15.60
C LEU A 14 -17.35 8.34 15.32
N SER A 15 -18.03 9.08 16.19
CA SER A 15 -19.46 9.40 16.07
C SER A 15 -19.75 10.79 15.51
N GLU A 16 -18.71 11.62 15.33
CA GLU A 16 -18.87 12.99 14.83
C GLU A 16 -18.95 13.04 13.30
N LEU A 17 -18.41 12.02 12.62
CA LEU A 17 -18.41 11.94 11.17
C LEU A 17 -19.50 10.97 10.67
N PRO A 18 -20.51 11.46 9.92
CA PRO A 18 -21.56 10.59 9.37
C PRO A 18 -20.98 9.60 8.37
N LEU A 19 -21.61 8.42 8.23
CA LEU A 19 -21.13 7.35 7.33
C LEU A 19 -20.98 7.80 5.87
N SER A 20 -21.76 8.80 5.44
CA SER A 20 -21.67 9.38 4.09
C SER A 20 -20.35 10.09 3.79
N GLU A 21 -19.62 10.48 4.82
CA GLU A 21 -18.30 11.12 4.72
C GLU A 21 -17.17 10.09 4.87
N TRP A 22 -17.49 8.81 5.06
CA TRP A 22 -16.49 7.74 5.10
C TRP A 22 -16.16 7.32 3.67
N GLU A 23 -14.88 7.05 3.42
CA GLU A 23 -14.43 6.55 2.13
C GLU A 23 -14.90 5.10 1.96
N SER A 24 -15.61 4.82 0.86
CA SER A 24 -16.14 3.50 0.56
C SER A 24 -15.52 2.93 -0.71
N ILE A 25 -15.00 1.71 -0.60
CA ILE A 25 -14.48 0.93 -1.73
C ILE A 25 -15.16 -0.42 -1.77
N PHE A 26 -15.58 -0.79 -2.97
CA PHE A 26 -16.23 -2.05 -3.26
C PHE A 26 -15.39 -2.92 -4.20
N ASP A 27 -15.28 -4.22 -3.89
CA ASP A 27 -14.61 -5.22 -4.74
C ASP A 27 -15.65 -6.23 -5.31
N PRO A 28 -16.03 -6.09 -6.61
CA PRO A 28 -16.90 -7.04 -7.29
C PRO A 28 -16.17 -8.19 -7.96
N THR A 29 -14.85 -8.34 -7.82
CA THR A 29 -14.03 -9.24 -8.66
C THR A 29 -14.61 -10.64 -8.75
N SER A 30 -15.13 -11.16 -7.63
CA SER A 30 -15.71 -12.49 -7.53
C SER A 30 -17.02 -12.72 -8.32
N LYS A 31 -17.67 -11.66 -8.80
CA LYS A 31 -18.92 -11.71 -9.59
C LYS A 31 -18.78 -11.16 -11.01
N MET A 32 -17.59 -10.72 -11.42
CA MET A 32 -17.33 -10.26 -12.78
C MET A 32 -17.51 -11.41 -13.78
N SER A 33 -18.18 -11.15 -14.90
CA SER A 33 -18.48 -12.16 -15.90
C SER A 33 -17.22 -12.75 -16.55
N GLU A 34 -16.16 -11.94 -16.62
CA GLU A 34 -14.89 -12.18 -17.29
C GLU A 34 -13.95 -13.09 -16.50
N VAL A 35 -14.15 -13.23 -15.19
CA VAL A 35 -13.30 -14.08 -14.33
C VAL A 35 -13.84 -15.50 -14.17
N LYS A 36 -15.04 -15.77 -14.69
CA LYS A 36 -15.72 -17.06 -14.58
C LYS A 36 -14.90 -18.21 -15.18
N ASP A 37 -14.19 -17.94 -16.28
CA ASP A 37 -13.34 -18.92 -16.96
C ASP A 37 -12.03 -19.24 -16.20
N TYR A 38 -11.70 -18.44 -15.19
CA TYR A 38 -10.50 -18.58 -14.36
C TYR A 38 -10.83 -19.19 -12.97
N GLU A 39 -12.05 -19.70 -12.77
CA GLU A 39 -12.54 -20.30 -11.51
C GLU A 39 -12.42 -19.37 -10.29
N PHE A 40 -12.26 -18.07 -10.50
CA PHE A 40 -12.35 -17.10 -9.41
C PHE A 40 -13.75 -17.12 -8.84
N SER A 41 -13.84 -17.41 -7.55
CA SER A 41 -15.08 -17.43 -6.79
C SER A 41 -14.84 -16.78 -5.44
N GLY A 42 -15.88 -16.13 -4.92
CA GLY A 42 -15.80 -15.39 -3.67
C GLY A 42 -17.06 -14.59 -3.43
N ASN A 43 -17.06 -13.92 -2.29
CA ASN A 43 -18.10 -12.96 -1.96
C ASN A 43 -17.68 -11.58 -2.43
N ILE A 44 -18.68 -10.75 -2.63
CA ILE A 44 -18.48 -9.33 -2.80
C ILE A 44 -18.13 -8.73 -1.44
N ILE A 45 -17.20 -7.79 -1.39
CA ILE A 45 -16.82 -7.10 -0.14
C ILE A 45 -16.88 -5.59 -0.37
N THR A 46 -17.58 -4.88 0.53
CA THR A 46 -17.48 -3.42 0.64
C THR A 46 -16.73 -3.05 1.92
N ASN A 47 -15.76 -2.15 1.78
CA ASN A 47 -14.99 -1.58 2.87
C ASN A 47 -15.37 -0.11 3.02
N TYR A 48 -15.74 0.29 4.24
CA TYR A 48 -15.90 1.68 4.65
C TYR A 48 -14.75 2.04 5.58
N SER A 49 -14.09 3.17 5.33
CA SER A 49 -12.93 3.61 6.09
C SER A 49 -13.03 5.09 6.45
N MET A 50 -12.80 5.38 7.72
CA MET A 50 -12.68 6.73 8.28
C MET A 50 -11.21 7.00 8.63
N GLY A 51 -10.81 8.28 8.63
CA GLY A 51 -9.45 8.67 8.98
C GLY A 51 -8.46 8.45 7.84
N ILE A 52 -8.94 8.27 6.60
CA ILE A 52 -8.08 8.24 5.43
C ILE A 52 -7.64 9.66 5.08
N CYS A 53 -6.33 9.87 5.13
CA CYS A 53 -5.72 11.09 4.64
C CYS A 53 -5.04 10.80 3.31
N THR A 54 -5.51 11.48 2.27
CA THR A 54 -4.92 11.39 0.94
C THR A 54 -4.21 12.69 0.60
N ILE A 55 -3.51 12.74 -0.53
CA ILE A 55 -2.97 14.00 -1.06
C ILE A 55 -4.06 14.96 -1.57
N PHE A 56 -5.30 14.45 -1.71
CA PHE A 56 -6.46 15.20 -2.19
C PHE A 56 -7.44 15.56 -1.06
N SER A 57 -7.41 14.82 0.05
CA SER A 57 -8.10 15.11 1.30
C SER A 57 -7.15 15.85 2.25
N GLU A 58 -7.66 16.35 3.37
CA GLU A 58 -6.83 17.03 4.37
C GLU A 58 -5.76 16.09 4.96
N VAL A 59 -4.64 16.68 5.40
CA VAL A 59 -3.56 15.94 6.06
C VAL A 59 -4.03 15.50 7.45
N CYS A 60 -3.80 14.24 7.82
CA CYS A 60 -4.09 13.72 9.15
C CYS A 60 -3.45 14.63 10.20
N GLN A 61 -4.25 15.15 11.13
CA GLN A 61 -3.75 15.97 12.23
C GLN A 61 -3.99 15.27 13.57
N ASP A 62 -2.92 15.11 14.34
CA ASP A 62 -2.99 14.65 15.72
C ASP A 62 -3.66 15.73 16.59
N LYS A 63 -4.46 15.31 17.57
CA LYS A 63 -5.02 16.17 18.60
C LYS A 63 -3.91 16.50 19.61
N ILE A 64 -3.49 17.77 19.65
CA ILE A 64 -2.41 18.22 20.53
C ILE A 64 -3.01 19.02 21.69
N HIS A 65 -2.82 18.54 22.92
CA HIS A 65 -3.16 19.26 24.14
C HIS A 65 -1.89 19.67 24.87
N GLN A 66 -1.79 20.95 25.23
CA GLN A 66 -0.60 21.48 25.89
C GLN A 66 -0.99 22.46 27.00
N GLU A 67 -0.44 22.28 28.20
CA GLU A 67 -0.68 23.15 29.35
C GLU A 67 0.65 23.47 30.05
N LYS A 68 0.83 24.73 30.44
CA LYS A 68 1.95 25.18 31.25
C LYS A 68 1.51 25.24 32.72
N PHE A 69 2.35 24.76 33.62
CA PHE A 69 2.11 24.84 35.06
C PHE A 69 3.42 25.12 35.81
N VAL A 70 3.31 25.50 37.08
CA VAL A 70 4.47 25.88 37.93
C VAL A 70 4.53 24.95 39.13
N ILE A 71 5.71 24.38 39.39
CA ILE A 71 6.03 23.66 40.63
C ILE A 71 7.30 24.29 41.19
N ASP A 72 7.28 24.68 42.46
CA ASP A 72 8.43 25.24 43.19
C ASP A 72 9.11 26.45 42.49
N GLY A 73 8.33 27.27 41.80
CA GLY A 73 8.82 28.45 41.07
C GLY A 73 9.38 28.16 39.67
N GLU A 74 9.48 26.89 39.29
CA GLU A 74 9.93 26.44 37.97
C GLU A 74 8.73 26.20 37.03
N GLN A 75 8.86 26.61 35.77
CA GLN A 75 7.83 26.43 34.75
C GLN A 75 7.98 25.08 34.06
N TYR A 76 6.94 24.27 34.09
CA TYR A 76 6.85 22.99 33.41
C TYR A 76 5.82 23.04 32.29
N LEU A 77 6.07 22.22 31.26
CA LEU A 77 5.17 22.00 30.14
C LEU A 77 4.74 20.54 30.12
N ILE A 78 3.44 20.30 30.13
CA ILE A 78 2.89 18.99 29.80
C ILE A 78 2.26 19.06 28.41
N LYS A 79 2.55 18.04 27.61
CA LYS A 79 2.04 17.87 26.26
C LYS A 79 1.46 16.48 26.14
N SER A 80 0.21 16.38 25.72
CA SER A 80 -0.44 15.16 25.26
C SER A 80 -0.62 15.25 23.75
N ILE A 81 -0.34 14.15 23.06
CA ILE A 81 -0.56 14.00 21.62
C ILE A 81 -1.39 12.75 21.47
N GLU A 82 -2.57 12.89 20.88
CA GLU A 82 -3.48 11.81 20.55
C GLU A 82 -3.57 11.72 19.03
N SER A 83 -3.44 10.50 18.49
CA SER A 83 -3.58 10.26 17.06
C SER A 83 -5.00 10.56 16.59
N GLN A 84 -5.15 10.89 15.30
CA GLN A 84 -6.46 11.01 14.69
C GLN A 84 -7.29 9.73 14.85
N ASP A 85 -8.61 9.89 14.96
CA ASP A 85 -9.53 8.76 15.02
C ASP A 85 -9.64 8.08 13.65
N ASP A 86 -9.45 6.76 13.62
CA ASP A 86 -9.60 5.91 12.44
C ASP A 86 -10.55 4.76 12.71
N ALA A 87 -11.28 4.34 11.67
CA ALA A 87 -12.17 3.18 11.76
C ALA A 87 -12.33 2.51 10.40
N THR A 88 -12.56 1.20 10.42
CA THR A 88 -12.86 0.42 9.23
C THR A 88 -14.01 -0.53 9.49
N ILE A 89 -14.99 -0.55 8.59
CA ILE A 89 -16.13 -1.47 8.60
C ILE A 89 -16.05 -2.28 7.32
N ILE A 90 -16.04 -3.61 7.46
CA ILE A 90 -15.97 -4.54 6.34
C ILE A 90 -17.29 -5.32 6.30
N ILE A 91 -17.98 -5.26 5.17
CA ILE A 91 -19.29 -5.87 4.99
C ILE A 91 -19.23 -6.78 3.76
N GLU A 92 -19.78 -7.99 3.92
CA GLU A 92 -20.00 -8.90 2.80
C GLU A 92 -21.24 -8.47 2.01
N GLY A 93 -21.08 -8.22 0.72
CA GLY A 93 -22.11 -7.72 -0.20
C GLY A 93 -21.85 -6.29 -0.67
N TYR A 94 -22.61 -5.87 -1.68
CA TYR A 94 -22.64 -4.49 -2.16
C TYR A 94 -23.46 -3.64 -1.18
N VAL A 95 -22.81 -2.68 -0.55
CA VAL A 95 -23.44 -1.81 0.44
C VAL A 95 -23.81 -0.46 -0.18
N ASN A 96 -24.99 0.03 0.15
CA ASN A 96 -25.36 1.43 -0.01
C ASN A 96 -25.72 1.97 1.36
N GLU A 97 -25.26 3.17 1.66
CA GLU A 97 -25.74 3.94 2.79
C GLU A 97 -27.12 4.52 2.50
N ASP A 98 -27.97 4.56 3.53
CA ASP A 98 -29.27 5.20 3.49
C ASP A 98 -29.63 5.71 4.88
N TYR A 99 -30.68 6.52 4.97
CA TYR A 99 -31.20 7.07 6.21
C TYR A 99 -32.60 6.55 6.49
N LEU A 100 -32.80 5.97 7.67
CA LEU A 100 -34.11 5.65 8.21
C LEU A 100 -34.46 6.64 9.33
N GLY A 101 -35.02 7.78 8.95
CA GLY A 101 -35.24 8.90 9.87
C GLY A 101 -33.92 9.58 10.22
N GLU A 102 -33.53 9.52 11.51
CA GLU A 102 -32.25 10.06 12.01
C GLU A 102 -31.16 8.98 12.16
N ILE A 103 -31.45 7.74 11.75
CA ILE A 103 -30.52 6.61 11.90
C ILE A 103 -29.91 6.29 10.54
N GLU A 104 -28.58 6.28 10.49
CA GLU A 104 -27.81 5.79 9.34
C GLU A 104 -27.86 4.26 9.28
N ILE A 105 -28.13 3.72 8.09
CA ILE A 105 -28.25 2.29 7.87
C ILE A 105 -27.45 1.86 6.64
N PHE A 106 -26.96 0.63 6.69
CA PHE A 106 -26.40 -0.05 5.53
C PHE A 106 -27.46 -0.94 4.89
N THR A 107 -27.68 -0.75 3.60
CA THR A 107 -28.46 -1.66 2.77
C THR A 107 -27.52 -2.55 1.97
N ILE A 108 -27.55 -3.84 2.27
CA ILE A 108 -26.69 -4.85 1.65
C ILE A 108 -27.43 -5.52 0.48
N ARG A 109 -26.74 -5.68 -0.64
CA ARG A 109 -27.24 -6.40 -1.83
C ARG A 109 -26.19 -7.37 -2.34
N ASP A 110 -26.64 -8.40 -3.06
CA ASP A 110 -25.73 -9.41 -3.63
C ASP A 110 -24.93 -8.89 -4.82
N ASN A 111 -25.36 -7.80 -5.46
CA ASN A 111 -24.69 -7.17 -6.60
C ASN A 111 -24.94 -5.66 -6.61
N ALA A 112 -24.01 -4.93 -7.21
CA ALA A 112 -24.19 -3.53 -7.57
C ALA A 112 -25.20 -3.37 -8.72
N GLY A 113 -26.01 -2.31 -8.67
CA GLY A 113 -27.02 -2.04 -9.69
C GLY A 113 -26.40 -1.60 -11.03
N GLU A 114 -27.14 -1.76 -12.13
CA GLU A 114 -26.73 -1.20 -13.42
C GLU A 114 -26.58 0.33 -13.31
N GLY A 115 -25.42 0.86 -13.72
CA GLY A 115 -25.14 2.29 -13.72
C GLY A 115 -24.40 2.83 -12.50
N ASP A 116 -23.92 1.97 -11.59
CA ASP A 116 -23.04 2.40 -10.51
C ASP A 116 -21.73 3.01 -11.05
N SER A 117 -21.46 4.24 -10.61
CA SER A 117 -20.29 5.01 -11.01
C SER A 117 -18.99 4.38 -10.52
N GLN A 118 -19.01 3.69 -9.37
CA GLN A 118 -17.82 3.04 -8.82
C GLN A 118 -17.32 1.90 -9.73
N ILE A 119 -18.24 1.08 -10.26
CA ILE A 119 -17.91 0.04 -11.25
C ILE A 119 -17.25 0.67 -12.47
N THR A 120 -17.82 1.75 -12.99
CA THR A 120 -17.32 2.43 -14.18
C THR A 120 -15.91 2.98 -13.96
N ILE A 121 -15.69 3.61 -12.80
CA ILE A 121 -14.37 4.13 -12.39
C ILE A 121 -13.35 3.00 -12.26
N MET A 122 -13.73 1.88 -11.64
CA MET A 122 -12.86 0.72 -11.47
C MET A 122 -12.41 0.15 -12.82
N TYR A 123 -13.33 -0.02 -13.77
CA TYR A 123 -12.99 -0.46 -15.13
C TYR A 123 -12.12 0.57 -15.87
N ALA A 124 -12.39 1.87 -15.70
CA ALA A 124 -11.58 2.92 -16.32
C ALA A 124 -10.14 2.91 -15.81
N ILE A 125 -9.94 2.84 -14.48
CA ILE A 125 -8.61 2.75 -13.86
C ILE A 125 -7.91 1.46 -14.31
N SER A 126 -8.61 0.34 -14.32
CA SER A 126 -8.08 -0.95 -14.78
C SER A 126 -7.59 -0.87 -16.24
N GLY A 127 -8.38 -0.26 -17.13
CA GLY A 127 -7.98 -0.04 -18.52
C GLY A 127 -6.74 0.84 -18.66
N ILE A 128 -6.64 1.92 -17.88
CA ILE A 128 -5.44 2.78 -17.84
C ILE A 128 -4.21 1.99 -17.38
N MET A 129 -4.34 1.22 -16.30
CA MET A 129 -3.23 0.43 -15.74
C MET A 129 -2.72 -0.63 -16.70
N VAL A 130 -3.61 -1.33 -17.42
CA VAL A 130 -3.23 -2.26 -18.48
C VAL A 130 -2.46 -1.53 -19.58
N GLY A 131 -2.94 -0.36 -20.02
CA GLY A 131 -2.25 0.47 -21.01
C GLY A 131 -0.84 0.87 -20.57
N VAL A 132 -0.68 1.30 -19.31
CA VAL A 132 0.63 1.64 -18.73
C VAL A 132 1.57 0.43 -18.74
N ALA A 133 1.07 -0.74 -18.34
CA ALA A 133 1.86 -1.97 -18.33
C ALA A 133 2.35 -2.36 -19.74
N VAL A 134 1.48 -2.27 -20.74
CA VAL A 134 1.84 -2.53 -22.15
C VAL A 134 2.90 -1.53 -22.63
N CYS A 135 2.72 -0.23 -22.34
CA CYS A 135 3.68 0.81 -22.69
C CYS A 135 5.06 0.54 -22.05
N PHE A 136 5.08 0.17 -20.76
CA PHE A 136 6.31 -0.17 -20.05
C PHE A 136 6.99 -1.39 -20.68
N PHE A 137 6.23 -2.44 -21.01
CA PHE A 137 6.76 -3.64 -21.64
C PHE A 137 7.37 -3.34 -23.02
N VAL A 138 6.67 -2.59 -23.86
CA VAL A 138 7.17 -2.20 -25.20
C VAL A 138 8.44 -1.35 -25.08
N TRP A 139 8.46 -0.38 -24.16
CA TRP A 139 9.63 0.47 -23.95
C TRP A 139 10.82 -0.30 -23.39
N SER A 140 10.60 -1.18 -22.41
CA SER A 140 11.62 -2.05 -21.84
C SER A 140 12.21 -2.98 -22.90
N ASN A 141 11.35 -3.63 -23.69
CA ASN A 141 11.79 -4.54 -24.76
C ASN A 141 12.59 -3.79 -25.85
N ARG A 142 12.23 -2.55 -26.17
CA ARG A 142 13.03 -1.68 -27.05
C ARG A 142 14.41 -1.33 -26.46
N LYS A 143 14.51 -1.14 -25.15
CA LYS A 143 15.80 -0.89 -24.48
C LYS A 143 16.69 -2.12 -24.47
N VAL A 144 16.14 -3.29 -24.12
CA VAL A 144 16.86 -4.58 -24.11
C VAL A 144 17.42 -4.90 -25.50
N LYS A 145 16.68 -4.62 -26.57
CA LYS A 145 17.17 -4.81 -27.95
C LYS A 145 18.32 -3.86 -28.34
N LYS A 146 18.55 -2.77 -27.60
CA LYS A 146 19.63 -1.80 -27.83
C LYS A 146 20.85 -2.03 -26.96
N THR A 147 20.79 -2.96 -26.00
CA THR A 147 21.95 -3.36 -25.22
C THR A 147 22.70 -4.45 -25.96
N THR A 148 24.02 -4.31 -26.08
CA THR A 148 24.88 -5.34 -26.67
C THR A 148 24.80 -6.62 -25.84
N THR A 149 24.59 -7.77 -26.48
CA THR A 149 24.62 -9.10 -25.84
C THR A 149 26.04 -9.54 -25.46
N GLU A 150 27.05 -8.73 -25.81
CA GLU A 150 28.44 -8.97 -25.47
C GLU A 150 28.68 -8.69 -23.98
N GLN A 151 29.39 -9.62 -23.33
CA GLN A 151 29.84 -9.47 -21.97
C GLN A 151 30.71 -8.20 -21.86
N THR A 152 30.23 -7.17 -21.17
CA THR A 152 30.96 -5.91 -20.92
C THR A 152 32.00 -6.05 -19.80
N GLY A 153 32.61 -7.23 -19.69
CA GLY A 153 33.67 -7.57 -18.74
C GLY A 153 34.89 -8.13 -19.46
N ILE A 154 35.87 -8.59 -18.68
CA ILE A 154 37.06 -9.24 -19.23
C ILE A 154 36.64 -10.50 -20.02
N ASP A 155 37.09 -10.65 -21.27
CA ASP A 155 36.87 -11.85 -22.08
C ASP A 155 37.51 -13.05 -21.34
N PRO A 156 36.79 -14.16 -21.10
CA PRO A 156 37.34 -15.35 -20.45
C PRO A 156 38.62 -15.88 -21.12
N LYS A 157 38.86 -15.56 -22.40
CA LYS A 157 40.08 -15.92 -23.14
C LYS A 157 41.32 -15.17 -22.66
N ASP A 158 41.13 -13.99 -22.08
CA ASP A 158 42.21 -13.15 -21.55
C ASP A 158 42.52 -13.45 -20.08
N LEU A 159 41.81 -14.43 -19.48
CA LEU A 159 41.98 -14.87 -18.11
C LEU A 159 42.79 -16.18 -18.05
N CYS A 160 43.91 -16.17 -17.33
CA CYS A 160 44.65 -17.38 -17.00
C CYS A 160 44.31 -17.83 -15.58
N ALA A 161 43.85 -19.06 -15.43
CA ALA A 161 43.54 -19.65 -14.12
C ALA A 161 44.82 -20.14 -13.44
N VAL A 162 45.05 -19.72 -12.20
CA VAL A 162 46.13 -20.24 -11.34
C VAL A 162 45.51 -21.04 -10.22
N SER A 163 45.94 -22.30 -10.10
CA SER A 163 45.68 -23.11 -8.91
C SER A 163 46.50 -22.57 -7.75
N ILE A 164 45.84 -22.12 -6.68
CA ILE A 164 46.53 -21.75 -5.44
C ILE A 164 46.93 -23.06 -4.74
N GLY A 165 48.23 -23.40 -4.75
CA GLY A 165 48.77 -24.54 -4.00
C GLY A 165 49.81 -25.40 -4.71
N SER A 166 50.83 -24.81 -5.34
CA SER A 166 51.96 -25.54 -5.94
C SER A 166 53.11 -25.85 -4.97
N SER A 167 52.82 -25.97 -3.67
CA SER A 167 53.79 -26.53 -2.70
C SER A 167 53.53 -28.03 -2.55
N ALA A 168 54.60 -28.83 -2.61
CA ALA A 168 54.54 -30.29 -2.59
C ALA A 168 53.81 -30.80 -1.33
N GLY A 169 52.55 -31.20 -1.49
CA GLY A 169 51.72 -31.83 -0.45
C GLY A 169 50.52 -31.03 0.05
N SER A 170 50.25 -29.81 -0.45
CA SER A 170 49.07 -29.04 0.00
C SER A 170 47.76 -29.45 -0.70
N TYR A 171 46.65 -29.45 0.05
CA TYR A 171 45.30 -29.68 -0.48
C TYR A 171 44.90 -28.56 -1.44
N GLN A 172 44.63 -28.89 -2.71
CA GLN A 172 44.13 -27.93 -3.69
C GLN A 172 42.62 -27.78 -3.50
N THR A 173 42.15 -26.53 -3.34
CA THR A 173 40.70 -26.24 -3.26
C THR A 173 40.17 -25.91 -4.66
N ASN A 174 38.87 -26.18 -4.94
CA ASN A 174 38.22 -25.84 -6.22
C ASN A 174 38.05 -24.33 -6.46
N ARG A 175 38.67 -23.47 -5.63
CA ARG A 175 38.72 -22.02 -5.80
C ARG A 175 40.07 -21.64 -6.39
N GLY A 176 40.10 -21.45 -7.72
CA GLY A 176 41.22 -20.82 -8.41
C GLY A 176 41.05 -19.30 -8.45
N THR A 177 42.16 -18.57 -8.54
CA THR A 177 42.16 -17.15 -8.89
C THR A 177 42.62 -17.01 -10.33
N ALA A 178 41.96 -16.14 -11.09
CA ALA A 178 42.37 -15.83 -12.45
C ALA A 178 42.97 -14.42 -12.51
N TYR A 179 43.99 -14.25 -13.35
CA TYR A 179 44.60 -12.94 -13.63
C TYR A 179 44.59 -12.70 -15.14
N LEU A 180 44.72 -11.42 -15.52
CA LEU A 180 44.81 -11.01 -16.92
C LEU A 180 46.15 -11.44 -17.52
N VAL A 181 46.11 -12.08 -18.69
CA VAL A 181 47.33 -12.35 -19.45
C VAL A 181 47.83 -11.02 -20.03
N GLU A 182 48.99 -10.54 -19.54
CA GLU A 182 49.66 -9.38 -20.11
C GLU A 182 50.14 -9.70 -21.53
N LYS A 183 49.95 -8.74 -22.45
CA LYS A 183 50.21 -8.91 -23.89
C LYS A 183 51.68 -8.74 -24.26
#